data_AF-A0A662EGB3-F1
#
_entry.id   AF-A0A662EGB3-F1
#
_cell.length_a   1.000
_cell.length_b   1.000
_cell.length_c   1.000
_cell.angle_alpha   90.00
_cell.angle_beta   90.00
_cell.angle_gamma   90.00
#
_symmetry.space_group_name_H-M   'P 1'
#
loop_
_entity.id
_entity.type
_entity.pdbx_description
1 polymer ?
#
loop_
_entity_poly.entity_id
_entity_poly.type
_entity_poly.pdbx_seq_one_letter_code
_entity_poly.pdbx_strand_id
1 'polypeptide(L)'
;MKGKLTCPFCEYSEGLGPQPGPCPRCGTPLVYRRELPSRLPRLSGRGVWRYRPLLPDVAPVSLGEGGTPLVPSIRLGRELGIELRFKLEGANPTGSFKDRGASVLVSVLREFGLRKVADDSSGNAGAALAAYAAR
;
A
#
# COMPACT_ATOMS: atom_id res chain seq x y z
N MET A 1 -2.68 -1.62 -16.18
CA MET A 1 -2.91 -2.36 -14.91
C MET A 1 -3.89 -3.51 -15.11
N LYS A 2 -3.66 -4.69 -14.50
CA LYS A 2 -4.57 -5.86 -14.56
C LYS A 2 -5.34 -6.00 -13.24
N GLY A 3 -6.67 -6.06 -13.28
CA GLY A 3 -7.53 -6.22 -12.10
C GLY A 3 -8.85 -5.45 -12.25
N LYS A 4 -9.72 -5.58 -11.25
CA LYS A 4 -11.04 -4.94 -11.20
C LYS A 4 -11.35 -4.47 -9.79
N LEU A 5 -12.25 -3.51 -9.66
CA LEU A 5 -12.85 -3.16 -8.38
C LEU A 5 -14.05 -4.08 -8.16
N THR A 6 -14.20 -4.60 -6.94
CA THR A 6 -15.26 -5.54 -6.62
C THR A 6 -15.86 -5.19 -5.26
N CYS A 7 -17.18 -5.14 -5.20
CA CYS A 7 -17.91 -4.99 -3.95
C CYS A 7 -17.82 -6.31 -3.16
N PRO A 8 -17.43 -6.27 -1.87
CA PRO A 8 -17.29 -7.48 -1.07
C PRO A 8 -18.64 -8.11 -0.66
N PHE A 9 -19.78 -7.43 -0.86
CA PHE A 9 -21.10 -7.90 -0.39
C PHE A 9 -22.06 -8.33 -1.49
N CYS A 10 -22.12 -7.61 -2.61
CA CYS A 10 -23.13 -7.85 -3.67
C CYS A 10 -22.51 -8.26 -5.01
N GLU A 11 -21.21 -8.56 -5.01
CA GLU A 11 -20.43 -9.04 -6.16
C GLU A 11 -20.38 -8.10 -7.37
N TYR A 12 -20.93 -6.88 -7.25
CA TYR A 12 -20.76 -5.83 -8.25
C TYR A 12 -19.28 -5.65 -8.55
N SER A 13 -18.91 -5.54 -9.82
CA SER A 13 -17.54 -5.28 -10.22
C SER A 13 -17.47 -4.34 -11.41
N GLU A 14 -16.40 -3.56 -11.44
CA GLU A 14 -16.14 -2.58 -12.50
C GLU A 14 -14.65 -2.48 -12.82
N GLY A 15 -14.34 -1.84 -13.95
CA GLY A 15 -12.97 -1.55 -14.35
C GLY A 15 -12.26 -0.60 -13.37
N LEU A 16 -10.94 -0.53 -13.48
CA LEU A 16 -10.19 0.48 -12.73
C LEU A 16 -10.41 1.86 -13.36
N GLY A 17 -10.65 2.87 -12.53
CA GLY A 17 -10.76 4.27 -12.93
C GLY A 17 -10.01 5.19 -11.97
N PRO A 18 -9.78 6.46 -12.35
CA PRO A 18 -9.02 7.42 -11.55
C PRO A 18 -9.73 7.86 -10.26
N GLN A 19 -11.06 7.75 -10.22
CA GLN A 19 -11.88 8.16 -9.08
C GLN A 19 -12.99 7.13 -8.84
N PRO A 20 -12.67 6.00 -8.22
CA PRO A 20 -13.67 4.99 -7.95
C PRO A 20 -14.64 5.46 -6.87
N GLY A 21 -15.93 5.38 -7.18
CA GLY A 21 -16.98 5.62 -6.21
C GLY A 21 -17.22 4.42 -5.29
N PRO A 22 -18.15 4.54 -4.33
CA PRO A 22 -18.69 3.38 -3.64
C PRO A 22 -19.49 2.50 -4.61
N CYS A 23 -19.75 1.25 -4.22
CA CYS A 23 -20.61 0.33 -4.96
C CYS A 23 -21.98 0.98 -5.25
N PRO A 24 -22.44 1.03 -6.52
CA PRO A 24 -23.70 1.68 -6.89
C PRO A 24 -24.93 0.94 -6.37
N ARG A 25 -24.79 -0.30 -5.89
CA ARG A 25 -25.90 -1.12 -5.39
C ARG A 25 -26.12 -1.00 -3.89
N CYS A 26 -25.06 -0.80 -3.10
CA CYS A 26 -25.12 -0.85 -1.65
C CYS A 26 -24.26 0.19 -0.92
N GLY A 27 -23.56 1.07 -1.64
CA GLY A 27 -22.76 2.14 -1.05
C GLY A 27 -21.44 1.71 -0.40
N THR A 28 -21.10 0.41 -0.42
CA THR A 28 -19.84 -0.08 0.19
C THR A 28 -18.61 0.30 -0.65
N PRO A 29 -17.49 0.73 -0.04
CA PRO A 29 -16.22 0.90 -0.74
C PRO A 29 -15.80 -0.36 -1.51
N LEU A 30 -15.34 -0.16 -2.74
CA LEU A 30 -14.90 -1.26 -3.58
C LEU A 30 -13.48 -1.71 -3.22
N VAL A 31 -13.21 -2.99 -3.41
CA VAL A 31 -11.90 -3.59 -3.16
C VAL A 31 -11.24 -3.93 -4.49
N TYR A 32 -9.97 -3.58 -4.61
CA TYR A 32 -9.15 -4.01 -5.74
C TYR A 32 -8.94 -5.54 -5.69
N ARG A 33 -9.41 -6.24 -6.71
CA ARG A 33 -9.18 -7.67 -6.91
C ARG A 33 -8.42 -7.92 -8.20
N ARG A 34 -7.45 -8.81 -8.11
CA ARG A 34 -6.72 -9.35 -9.25
C ARG A 34 -6.39 -10.81 -8.97
N GLU A 35 -6.09 -11.55 -10.03
CA GLU A 35 -5.43 -12.85 -9.88
C GLU A 35 -4.01 -12.65 -9.36
N LEU A 36 -3.69 -13.40 -8.31
CA LEU A 36 -2.35 -13.49 -7.74
C LEU A 36 -1.71 -14.80 -8.19
N PRO A 37 -0.37 -14.84 -8.33
CA PRO A 37 0.32 -16.08 -8.66
C PRO A 37 0.08 -17.12 -7.57
N SER A 38 -0.10 -18.38 -7.97
CA SER A 38 -0.33 -19.52 -7.06
C SER A 38 0.87 -19.86 -6.18
N ARG A 39 2.05 -19.38 -6.54
CA ARG A 39 3.30 -19.52 -5.78
C ARG A 39 3.90 -18.15 -5.50
N LEU A 40 4.58 -18.03 -4.38
CA LEU A 40 5.31 -16.81 -4.05
C LEU A 40 6.38 -16.54 -5.12
N PRO A 41 6.33 -15.38 -5.78
CA PRO A 41 7.30 -15.04 -6.80
C PRO A 41 8.65 -14.73 -6.15
N ARG A 42 9.73 -14.91 -6.91
CA ARG A 42 11.05 -14.47 -6.47
C ARG A 42 11.05 -12.96 -6.30
N LEU A 43 11.26 -12.50 -5.06
CA LEU A 43 11.33 -11.08 -4.75
C LEU A 43 12.69 -10.52 -5.19
N SER A 44 12.68 -9.35 -5.81
CA SER A 44 13.90 -8.67 -6.28
C SER A 44 13.72 -7.15 -6.21
N GLY A 45 14.79 -6.40 -5.97
CA GLY A 45 14.71 -4.95 -5.74
C GLY A 45 14.60 -4.57 -4.27
N ARG A 46 14.23 -3.31 -4.01
CA ARG A 46 14.19 -2.71 -2.67
C ARG A 46 12.78 -2.31 -2.27
N GLY A 47 12.58 -2.14 -0.96
CA GLY A 47 11.35 -1.56 -0.43
C GLY A 47 10.08 -2.37 -0.71
N VAL A 48 8.95 -1.69 -0.88
CA VAL A 48 7.66 -2.30 -1.25
C VAL A 48 7.68 -2.85 -2.68
N TRP A 49 8.47 -2.25 -3.57
CA TRP A 49 8.57 -2.65 -4.96
C TRP A 49 9.27 -3.98 -5.18
N ARG A 50 9.89 -4.56 -4.14
CA ARG A 50 10.34 -5.96 -4.19
C ARG A 50 9.20 -6.96 -4.43
N TYR A 51 7.97 -6.54 -4.13
CA TYR A 51 6.74 -7.28 -4.35
C TYR A 51 6.08 -6.92 -5.70
N ARG A 52 6.79 -6.33 -6.66
CA ARG A 52 6.26 -5.94 -7.98
C ARG A 52 5.32 -6.99 -8.63
N PRO A 53 5.61 -8.30 -8.61
CA PRO A 53 4.70 -9.29 -9.20
C PRO A 53 3.33 -9.41 -8.51
N LEU A 54 3.21 -8.89 -7.28
CA LEU A 54 1.98 -8.85 -6.48
C LEU A 54 1.32 -7.46 -6.48
N LEU A 55 2.01 -6.43 -6.97
CA LEU A 55 1.55 -5.04 -7.02
C LEU A 55 1.00 -4.68 -8.42
N PRO A 56 0.25 -3.58 -8.56
CA PRO A 56 -0.10 -3.04 -9.88
C PRO A 56 1.15 -2.86 -10.74
N ASP A 57 1.03 -3.22 -12.02
CA ASP A 57 2.12 -3.03 -12.99
C ASP A 57 2.11 -1.58 -13.48
N VAL A 58 2.85 -0.74 -12.75
CA VAL A 58 3.01 0.70 -12.99
C VAL A 58 4.49 1.10 -12.82
N ALA A 59 4.85 2.27 -13.34
CA ALA A 59 6.15 2.88 -13.06
C ALA A 59 6.21 3.33 -11.58
N PRO A 60 7.18 2.85 -10.78
CA PRO A 60 7.20 3.11 -9.35
C PRO A 60 7.66 4.54 -9.02
N VAL A 61 6.90 5.21 -8.16
CA VAL A 61 7.33 6.35 -7.36
C VAL A 61 7.75 5.79 -6.01
N SER A 62 9.04 5.93 -5.66
CA SER A 62 9.57 5.33 -4.42
C SER A 62 10.58 6.26 -3.76
N LEU A 63 10.56 6.23 -2.42
CA LEU A 63 11.57 6.84 -1.55
C LEU A 63 12.39 5.76 -0.81
N GLY A 64 12.20 4.48 -1.16
CA GLY A 64 12.87 3.34 -0.53
C GLY A 64 12.09 2.69 0.62
N GLU A 65 10.81 3.02 0.78
CA GLU A 65 9.92 2.49 1.81
C GLU A 65 9.80 0.97 1.82
N GLY A 66 9.63 0.39 3.00
CA GLY A 66 9.65 -1.05 3.22
C GLY A 66 11.01 -1.54 3.67
N GLY A 67 11.19 -2.87 3.76
CA GLY A 67 12.44 -3.44 4.29
C GLY A 67 12.75 -3.07 5.75
N THR A 68 11.78 -2.54 6.48
CA THR A 68 11.93 -2.06 7.86
C THR A 68 12.41 -3.14 8.83
N PRO A 69 13.11 -2.80 9.92
CA PRO A 69 13.61 -3.76 10.90
C PRO A 69 12.50 -4.62 11.53
N LEU A 70 12.81 -5.88 11.81
CA LEU A 70 12.04 -6.77 12.69
C LEU A 70 12.93 -7.09 13.90
N VAL A 71 12.63 -6.49 15.04
CA VAL A 71 13.52 -6.50 16.20
C VAL A 71 12.96 -7.40 17.30
N PRO A 72 13.73 -8.35 17.85
CA PRO A 72 13.26 -9.18 18.96
C PRO A 72 13.09 -8.37 20.25
N SER A 73 12.06 -8.69 21.02
CA SER A 73 11.84 -8.10 22.34
C SER A 73 12.81 -8.70 23.36
N ILE A 74 13.60 -7.84 24.02
CA ILE A 74 14.60 -8.29 25.01
C ILE A 74 13.96 -8.58 26.37
N ARG A 75 12.95 -7.79 26.78
CA ARG A 75 12.37 -7.87 28.14
C ARG A 75 10.94 -8.37 28.11
N LEU A 76 10.05 -7.64 27.43
CA LEU A 76 8.61 -7.90 27.43
C LEU A 76 8.25 -9.31 26.93
N GLY A 77 8.94 -9.82 25.89
CA GLY A 77 8.70 -11.19 25.41
C GLY A 77 8.98 -12.25 26.49
N ARG A 78 10.06 -12.08 27.26
CA ARG A 78 10.41 -12.97 28.37
C ARG A 78 9.42 -12.86 29.53
N GLU A 79 9.02 -11.64 29.91
CA GLU A 79 8.03 -11.42 30.97
C GLU A 79 6.67 -12.06 30.65
N LEU A 80 6.29 -12.08 29.36
CA LEU A 80 5.05 -12.68 28.88
C LEU A 80 5.17 -14.18 28.54
N GLY A 81 6.37 -14.76 28.57
CA GLY A 81 6.61 -16.16 28.16
C GLY A 81 6.36 -16.44 26.68
N ILE A 82 6.55 -15.46 25.78
CA ILE A 82 6.29 -15.58 24.34
C ILE A 82 7.45 -15.08 23.47
N GLU A 83 7.54 -15.58 22.23
CA GLU A 83 8.42 -15.00 21.21
C GLU A 83 7.81 -13.71 20.65
N LEU A 84 8.23 -12.57 21.22
CA LEU A 84 7.76 -11.25 20.80
C LEU A 84 8.79 -10.55 19.91
N ARG A 85 8.34 -10.01 18.77
CA ARG A 85 9.12 -9.16 17.86
C ARG A 85 8.36 -7.88 17.51
N PHE A 86 9.09 -6.79 17.28
CA PHE A 86 8.56 -5.50 16.86
C PHE A 86 8.91 -5.21 15.40
N LYS A 87 7.88 -4.88 14.60
CA LYS A 87 8.06 -4.43 13.21
C LYS A 87 8.13 -2.90 13.19
N LEU A 88 9.35 -2.36 13.03
CA LEU A 88 9.60 -0.92 13.23
C LEU A 88 9.27 -0.11 11.97
N GLU A 89 7.99 0.13 11.74
CA GLU A 89 7.50 0.90 10.58
C GLU A 89 7.83 2.41 10.63
N GLY A 90 8.28 2.90 11.78
CA GLY A 90 8.82 4.26 11.90
C GLY A 90 10.14 4.48 11.14
N ALA A 91 10.81 3.41 10.69
CA ALA A 91 12.02 3.52 9.89
C ALA A 91 11.77 3.75 8.38
N ASN A 92 10.51 3.90 7.96
CA ASN A 92 10.18 4.32 6.60
C ASN A 92 10.50 5.83 6.39
N PRO A 93 10.65 6.30 5.14
CA PRO A 93 11.09 7.66 4.80
C PRO A 93 10.39 8.82 5.53
N THR A 94 9.06 8.75 5.73
CA THR A 94 8.28 9.79 6.42
C THR A 94 7.96 9.43 7.87
N GLY A 95 8.55 8.35 8.39
CA GLY A 95 8.38 7.95 9.79
C GLY A 95 7.15 7.08 10.07
N SER A 96 6.51 6.50 9.05
CA SER A 96 5.34 5.63 9.27
C SER A 96 5.12 4.56 8.21
N PHE A 97 4.26 3.58 8.51
CA PHE A 97 3.85 2.55 7.54
C PHE A 97 3.09 3.10 6.33
N LYS A 98 2.59 4.36 6.39
CA LYS A 98 1.79 4.98 5.33
C LYS A 98 2.56 5.13 4.02
N ASP A 99 3.88 5.21 4.10
CA ASP A 99 4.77 5.27 2.94
C ASP A 99 4.58 4.10 1.97
N ARG A 100 4.36 2.89 2.49
CA ARG A 100 4.12 1.70 1.65
C ARG A 100 2.92 1.88 0.73
N GLY A 101 1.85 2.44 1.29
CA GLY A 101 0.61 2.71 0.56
C GLY A 101 0.75 3.92 -0.36
N ALA A 102 1.34 5.02 0.13
CA ALA A 102 1.54 6.24 -0.63
C ALA A 102 2.37 6.01 -1.90
N SER A 103 3.44 5.22 -1.79
CA SER A 103 4.25 4.76 -2.92
C SER A 103 3.43 4.12 -4.04
N VAL A 104 2.61 3.12 -3.70
CA VAL A 104 1.77 2.42 -4.67
C VAL A 104 0.66 3.33 -5.19
N LEU A 105 0.01 4.10 -4.31
CA LEU A 105 -1.08 5.01 -4.65
C LEU A 105 -0.62 6.05 -5.66
N VAL A 106 0.44 6.81 -5.36
CA VAL A 106 0.93 7.88 -6.24
C VAL A 106 1.41 7.30 -7.58
N SER A 107 2.02 6.12 -7.59
CA SER A 107 2.39 5.42 -8.84
C SER A 107 1.18 5.10 -9.71
N VAL A 108 0.07 4.65 -9.11
CA VAL A 108 -1.18 4.37 -9.81
C VAL A 108 -1.87 5.67 -10.28
N LEU A 109 -1.91 6.71 -9.46
CA LEU A 109 -2.50 7.99 -9.84
C LEU A 109 -1.74 8.64 -11.01
N ARG A 110 -0.40 8.49 -11.03
CA ARG A 110 0.45 8.92 -12.14
C ARG A 110 0.17 8.13 -13.43
N GLU A 111 -0.04 6.82 -13.33
CA GLU A 111 -0.45 5.98 -14.47
C GLU A 111 -1.77 6.46 -15.09
N PHE A 112 -2.70 6.94 -14.27
CA PHE A 112 -3.95 7.57 -14.73
C PHE A 112 -3.79 9.02 -15.22
N GLY A 113 -2.58 9.58 -15.23
CA GLY A 113 -2.30 10.93 -15.70
C GLY A 113 -2.75 12.05 -14.75
N LEU A 114 -3.06 11.73 -13.49
CA LEU A 114 -3.45 12.72 -12.49
C LEU A 114 -2.24 13.54 -12.04
N ARG A 115 -2.45 14.86 -11.87
CA ARG A 115 -1.39 15.83 -11.51
C ARG A 115 -1.61 16.51 -10.16
N LYS A 116 -2.73 16.23 -9.51
CA LYS A 116 -3.11 16.83 -8.24
C LYS A 116 -3.72 15.76 -7.35
N VAL A 117 -3.38 15.81 -6.07
CA VAL A 117 -3.91 14.95 -5.03
C VAL A 117 -4.22 15.80 -3.82
N ALA A 118 -5.23 15.40 -3.06
CA ALA A 118 -5.60 16.02 -1.80
C ALA A 118 -5.95 14.91 -0.81
N ASP A 119 -5.60 15.11 0.45
CA ASP A 119 -5.91 14.22 1.56
C ASP A 119 -6.33 15.07 2.75
N ASP A 120 -7.43 14.68 3.42
CA ASP A 120 -7.91 15.34 4.62
C ASP A 120 -7.26 14.66 5.84
N SER A 121 -5.96 14.91 5.98
CA SER A 121 -5.16 14.32 7.05
C SER A 121 -4.23 15.34 7.67
N SER A 122 -4.29 15.45 8.99
CA SER A 122 -3.35 16.23 9.80
C SER A 122 -2.12 15.43 10.25
N GLY A 123 -1.91 14.21 9.73
CA GLY A 123 -0.91 13.28 10.26
C GLY A 123 -0.14 12.49 9.21
N ASN A 124 0.27 11.28 9.59
CA ASN A 124 1.17 10.42 8.82
C ASN A 124 0.71 10.15 7.37
N ALA A 125 -0.60 10.09 7.10
CA ALA A 125 -1.11 9.89 5.75
C ALA A 125 -0.85 11.10 4.86
N GLY A 126 -1.14 12.32 5.37
CA GLY A 126 -0.84 13.56 4.67
C GLY A 126 0.66 13.77 4.45
N ALA A 127 1.49 13.49 5.47
CA ALA A 127 2.94 13.57 5.36
C ALA A 127 3.50 12.62 4.27
N ALA A 128 3.04 11.36 4.28
CA ALA A 128 3.40 10.40 3.25
C ALA A 128 2.91 10.86 1.86
N LEU A 129 1.63 11.21 1.70
CA LEU A 129 1.11 11.61 0.40
C LEU A 129 1.85 12.83 -0.16
N ALA A 130 2.12 13.85 0.65
CA ALA A 130 2.86 15.03 0.24
C ALA A 130 4.28 14.68 -0.22
N ALA A 131 5.02 13.85 0.54
CA ALA A 131 6.38 13.46 0.19
C ALA A 131 6.45 12.68 -1.13
N TYR A 132 5.51 11.74 -1.35
CA TYR A 132 5.48 10.94 -2.58
C TYR A 132 4.95 11.73 -3.78
N ALA A 133 3.97 12.62 -3.58
CA ALA A 133 3.45 13.47 -4.66
C ALA A 133 4.50 14.47 -5.19
N ALA A 134 5.47 14.85 -4.36
CA ALA A 134 6.57 15.73 -4.75
C ALA A 134 7.68 15.04 -5.58
N ARG A 135 7.67 13.71 -5.71
CA ARG A 135 8.75 12.90 -6.30
C ARG A 135 8.58 12.60 -7.79
#